data_AF-A0A355KT99-F1
#
_entry.id   AF-A0A355KT99-F1
#
_cell.length_a   1.000
_cell.length_b   1.000
_cell.length_c   1.000
_cell.angle_alpha   90.00
_cell.angle_beta   90.00
_cell.angle_gamma   90.00
#
_symmetry.space_group_name_H-M   'P 1'
#
loop_
_entity.id
_entity.type
_entity.pdbx_description
1 polymer ?
#
loop_
_entity_poly.entity_id
_entity_poly.type
_entity_poly.pdbx_seq_one_letter_code
_entity_poly.pdbx_strand_id
1 'polypeptide(L)' 'MILSKTNRDGMIEKNMGLVHSCAHKFSGKGVEYDDLFQAGCIGLIKAVDNFKEELGFSFSTYAVPVILG' A
#
# COMPACT_ATOMS: atom_id res chain seq x y z
N MET A 1 -0.74 23.46 -15.11
CA MET A 1 -0.67 22.07 -15.59
C MET A 1 -1.23 21.17 -14.49
N ILE A 2 -2.56 21.01 -14.44
CA ILE A 2 -3.19 20.16 -13.43
C ILE A 2 -3.28 18.77 -14.05
N LEU A 3 -2.32 17.91 -13.70
CA LEU A 3 -2.41 16.48 -14.01
C LEU A 3 -3.63 15.97 -13.24
N SER A 4 -4.70 15.65 -13.95
CA SER A 4 -5.82 14.89 -13.41
C SER A 4 -5.25 13.57 -12.89
N LYS A 5 -4.98 13.51 -11.58
CA LYS A 5 -4.59 12.27 -10.90
C LYS A 5 -5.61 11.21 -11.26
N THR A 6 -5.15 10.13 -11.89
CA THR A 6 -5.99 8.97 -12.10
C THR A 6 -6.51 8.49 -10.74
N ASN A 7 -7.71 7.92 -10.69
CA ASN A 7 -8.29 7.41 -9.44
C ASN A 7 -7.29 6.50 -8.69
N ARG A 8 -6.55 5.70 -9.46
CA ARG A 8 -5.43 4.86 -9.02
C ARG A 8 -4.34 5.63 -8.26
N ASP A 9 -3.73 6.66 -8.85
CA ASP A 9 -2.63 7.39 -8.21
C ASP A 9 -3.10 8.10 -6.93
N GLY A 10 -4.33 8.62 -6.95
CA GLY A 10 -4.96 9.19 -5.76
C GLY A 10 -5.21 8.14 -4.66
N MET A 11 -5.59 6.91 -5.01
CA MET A 11 -5.72 5.81 -4.06
C MET A 11 -4.38 5.40 -3.47
N ILE A 12 -3.32 5.32 -4.27
CA ILE A 12 -1.97 4.97 -3.79
C ILE A 12 -1.51 6.01 -2.77
N GLU A 13 -1.54 7.29 -3.12
CA GLU A 13 -1.05 8.36 -2.23
C GLU A 13 -1.83 8.45 -0.91
N LYS A 14 -3.16 8.31 -0.96
CA LYS A 14 -4.00 8.34 0.24
C LYS A 14 -3.70 7.19 1.21
N ASN A 15 -3.16 6.08 0.72
CA ASN A 15 -2.91 4.87 1.50
C ASN A 15 -1.42 4.66 1.84
N MET A 16 -0.52 5.61 1.56
CA MET A 16 0.90 5.51 1.91
C MET A 16 1.13 5.27 3.41
N GLY A 17 0.28 5.84 4.28
CA GLY A 17 0.33 5.61 5.73
C GLY A 17 0.12 4.14 6.14
N LEU A 18 -0.59 3.36 5.32
CA LEU A 18 -0.77 1.92 5.54
C LEU A 18 0.54 1.18 5.34
N VAL A 19 1.34 1.57 4.33
CA VAL A 19 2.65 0.99 4.06
C VAL A 19 3.61 1.28 5.19
N HIS A 20 3.69 2.53 5.66
CA HIS A 20 4.47 2.88 6.85
C HIS A 20 4.08 2.02 8.06
N SER A 21 2.78 1.86 8.31
CA SER A 21 2.27 1.06 9.43
C SER A 21 2.65 -0.42 9.31
N CYS A 22 2.71 -0.96 8.09
CA CYS A 22 3.16 -2.33 7.84
C CYS A 22 4.68 -2.46 8.00
N ALA A 23 5.47 -1.60 7.36
CA ALA A 23 6.93 -1.61 7.41
C ALA A 23 7.46 -1.47 8.84
N HIS A 24 6.86 -0.59 9.66
CA HIS A 24 7.25 -0.41 11.07
C HIS A 24 7.11 -1.69 11.91
N LYS A 25 6.22 -2.63 11.55
CA LYS A 25 6.11 -3.92 12.26
C LYS A 25 7.34 -4.83 12.06
N PHE A 26 8.15 -4.56 11.05
CA PHE A 26 9.34 -5.34 10.70
C PHE A 26 10.65 -4.57 10.92
N SER A 27 10.56 -3.30 11.34
CA SER A 27 11.74 -2.53 11.74
C SER A 27 12.53 -3.25 12.83
N GLY A 28 13.87 -3.19 12.73
CA GLY A 28 14.77 -3.82 13.70
C GLY A 28 14.97 -5.32 13.53
N LYS A 29 14.44 -5.94 12.47
CA LYS A 29 14.66 -7.36 12.14
C LYS A 29 15.83 -7.60 11.18
N GLY A 30 16.76 -6.66 11.09
CA GLY A 30 17.94 -6.75 10.22
C GLY A 30 17.70 -6.36 8.75
N VAL A 31 16.54 -5.78 8.43
CA VAL A 31 16.25 -5.16 7.13
C VAL A 31 16.06 -3.66 7.35
N GLU A 32 16.64 -2.85 6.48
CA GLU A 32 16.51 -1.39 6.52
C GLU A 32 15.06 -0.98 6.29
N TYR A 33 14.64 0.09 6.96
CA TYR A 33 13.26 0.57 6.89
C TYR A 33 12.86 0.95 5.46
N ASP A 34 13.75 1.61 4.72
CA ASP A 34 13.49 2.07 3.36
C ASP A 34 13.27 0.90 2.41
N ASP A 35 13.99 -0.22 2.60
CA ASP A 35 13.80 -1.44 1.83
C ASP A 35 12.41 -2.07 2.12
N LEU A 36 12.04 -2.16 3.40
CA LEU A 36 10.73 -2.64 3.82
C LEU A 36 9.61 -1.76 3.26
N PHE A 37 9.81 -0.44 3.30
CA PHE A 37 8.85 0.53 2.80
C PHE A 37 8.70 0.45 1.28
N GLN A 38 9.80 0.36 0.52
CA GLN A 38 9.75 0.21 -0.93
C GLN A 38 9.07 -1.10 -1.34
N ALA A 39 9.42 -2.23 -0.69
CA ALA A 39 8.74 -3.50 -0.92
C ALA A 39 7.23 -3.39 -0.64
N GLY A 40 6.87 -2.76 0.47
CA GLY A 40 5.48 -2.51 0.83
C GLY A 40 4.74 -1.58 -0.16
N CYS A 41 5.42 -0.59 -0.75
CA CYS A 41 4.86 0.26 -1.81
C CYS A 41 4.51 -0.54 -3.06
N ILE A 42 5.33 -1.54 -3.43
CA ILE A 42 5.01 -2.46 -4.54
C ILE A 42 3.76 -3.27 -4.21
N GLY A 43 3.64 -3.75 -2.96
CA GLY A 43 2.44 -4.43 -2.47
C GLY A 43 1.21 -3.53 -2.52
N LEU A 44 1.32 -2.26 -2.11
CA LEU A 44 0.23 -1.30 -2.17
C LEU A 44 -0.23 -1.06 -3.62
N ILE A 45 0.71 -0.90 -4.56
CA ILE A 45 0.39 -0.73 -5.99
C ILE A 45 -0.41 -1.94 -6.49
N LYS A 46 0.06 -3.16 -6.20
CA LYS A 46 -0.66 -4.39 -6.55
C LYS A 46 -2.05 -4.44 -5.92
N ALA A 47 -2.18 -4.01 -4.66
CA ALA A 47 -3.45 -3.97 -3.97
C ALA A 47 -4.43 -2.99 -4.63
N VAL A 48 -3.98 -1.78 -5.00
CA VAL A 48 -4.81 -0.82 -5.73
C VAL A 48 -5.23 -1.37 -7.10
N ASP A 49 -4.32 -2.02 -7.81
CA ASP A 49 -4.58 -2.55 -9.16
C ASP A 49 -5.58 -3.73 -9.17
N ASN A 50 -5.73 -4.45 -8.06
CA ASN A 50 -6.55 -5.67 -7.98
C ASN A 50 -7.74 -5.55 -7.01
N PHE A 51 -7.89 -4.43 -6.32
CA PHE A 51 -8.99 -4.24 -5.38
C PHE A 51 -10.32 -4.11 -6.11
N LYS A 52 -11.33 -4.79 -5.58
CA LYS A 52 -12.70 -4.80 -6.11
C LYS A 52 -13.67 -4.33 -5.04
N GLU A 53 -14.13 -3.09 -5.16
CA GLU A 53 -15.09 -2.47 -4.22
C GLU A 53 -16.41 -3.24 -4.13
N GLU A 54 -16.80 -3.94 -5.20
CA GLU A 54 -18.02 -4.77 -5.26
C GLU A 54 -18.08 -5.89 -4.21
N LEU A 55 -16.93 -6.28 -3.63
CA LEU A 55 -16.86 -7.31 -2.60
C LEU A 55 -17.26 -6.79 -1.21
N GLY A 56 -17.48 -5.48 -1.04
CA GLY A 56 -18.01 -4.88 0.19
C GLY A 56 -17.02 -4.76 1.36
N PHE A 57 -15.74 -5.10 1.16
CA PHE A 57 -14.69 -4.94 2.17
C PHE A 57 -14.00 -3.59 2.05
N SER A 58 -13.46 -3.09 3.16
CA SER A 58 -12.60 -1.91 3.13
C SER A 58 -11.28 -2.22 2.41
N PHE A 59 -10.75 -1.23 1.67
CA PHE A 59 -9.48 -1.37 0.96
C PHE A 59 -8.33 -1.83 1.88
N SER A 60 -8.23 -1.28 3.09
CA SER A 60 -7.18 -1.65 4.05
C SER A 60 -7.20 -3.13 4.44
N THR A 61 -8.40 -3.74 4.51
CA THR A 61 -8.54 -5.17 4.81
C THR A 61 -7.90 -6.02 3.72
N TYR A 62 -8.07 -5.63 2.46
CA TYR A 62 -7.46 -6.32 1.31
C TYR A 62 -5.97 -5.97 1.16
N ALA A 63 -5.61 -4.71 1.35
CA ALA A 63 -4.26 -4.22 1.06
C ALA A 63 -3.21 -4.71 2.07
N VAL A 64 -3.55 -4.82 3.36
CA VAL A 64 -2.59 -5.26 4.39
C VAL A 64 -1.95 -6.63 4.07
N PRO A 65 -2.69 -7.72 3.79
CA PRO A 65 -2.07 -8.99 3.45
C PRO A 65 -1.26 -8.94 2.15
N VAL A 66 -1.64 -8.08 1.19
CA VAL A 66 -0.89 -7.89 -0.06
C VAL A 66 0.40 -7.08 0.14
N ILE A 67 0.41 -6.14 1.08
CA ILE A 67 1.61 -5.37 1.46
C ILE A 67 2.61 -6.23 2.23
N LEU A 68 2.10 -7.18 3.03
CA LEU A 68 2.91 -8.04 3.90
C LEU A 68 3.40 -9.33 3.25
N GLY A 69 2.77 -9.75 2.15
CA GLY A 69 3.09 -10.99 1.42
C GLY A 69 4.06 -10.76 0.27
#